data_AF-A0A497APV2-F1
#
_entry.id   AF-A0A497APV2-F1
#
_cell.length_a   1.000
_cell.length_b   1.000
_cell.length_c   1.000
_cell.angle_alpha   90.00
_cell.angle_beta   90.00
_cell.angle_gamma   90.00
#
_symmetry.space_group_name_H-M   'P 1'
#
loop_
_entity.id
_entity.type
_entity.pdbx_description
1 polymer ?
#
loop_
_entity_poly.entity_id
_entity_poly.type
_entity_poly.pdbx_seq_one_letter_code
_entity_poly.pdbx_strand_id
1 'polypeptide(L)'
;MKESPIFLKTHDMLVWLLEHTTKFPKSQRFVMTKRVEESALNFYDLLVAAVKDGKPLRRHVRLCRDLRLLSVGQCEHLCRMLVEIGKLLGAWIVRSRGSGPKGQAGSSWRLVEQRTEGLSHSLPRPVPP
;
A
#
# COMPACT_ATOMS: atom_id res chain seq x y z
N MET A 1 6.10 4.87 18.15
CA MET A 1 6.74 5.50 16.97
C MET A 1 6.44 6.98 17.05
N LYS A 2 7.45 7.85 17.12
CA LYS A 2 7.24 9.31 17.03
C LYS A 2 6.85 9.60 15.59
N GLU A 3 5.56 9.78 15.31
CA GLU A 3 5.12 10.29 14.01
C GLU A 3 5.87 11.60 13.75
N SER A 4 6.46 11.74 12.56
CA SER A 4 7.22 12.94 12.22
C SER A 4 6.31 14.17 12.40
N PRO A 5 6.78 15.26 13.05
CA PRO A 5 5.95 16.43 13.39
C PRO A 5 5.27 17.08 12.18
N ILE A 6 5.77 16.80 10.97
CA ILE A 6 5.15 17.21 9.72
C ILE A 6 3.76 16.60 9.51
N PHE A 7 3.52 15.35 9.92
CA PHE A 7 2.22 14.69 9.76
C PHE A 7 1.14 15.31 10.64
N LEU A 8 1.49 15.60 11.89
CA LEU A 8 0.59 16.27 12.84
C LEU A 8 0.27 17.68 12.35
N LYS A 9 1.28 18.45 11.93
CA LYS A 9 1.07 19.79 11.35
C LYS A 9 0.19 19.78 10.11
N THR A 10 0.40 18.85 9.18
CA THR A 10 -0.44 18.74 7.97
C THR A 10 -1.86 18.31 8.29
N HIS A 11 -2.03 17.43 9.28
CA HIS A 11 -3.36 17.02 9.75
C HIS A 11 -4.12 18.19 10.39
N ASP A 12 -3.49 18.92 11.31
CA ASP A 12 -4.10 20.09 11.96
C ASP A 12 -4.43 21.19 10.94
N MET A 13 -3.55 21.40 9.95
CA MET A 13 -3.81 22.30 8.82
C MET A 13 -5.04 21.88 8.03
N LEU A 14 -5.19 20.59 7.71
CA LEU A 14 -6.35 20.07 6.97
C LEU A 14 -7.66 20.28 7.72
N VAL A 15 -7.68 19.95 9.02
CA VAL A 15 -8.87 20.15 9.87
C VAL A 15 -9.28 21.63 9.86
N TRP A 16 -8.32 22.52 10.13
CA TRP A 16 -8.58 23.95 10.14
C TRP A 16 -9.05 24.46 8.77
N LEU A 17 -8.41 24.04 7.68
CA LEU A 17 -8.73 24.48 6.32
C LEU A 17 -10.15 24.06 5.91
N LEU A 18 -10.51 22.79 6.13
CA LEU A 18 -11.80 22.23 5.75
C LEU A 18 -12.97 22.83 6.55
N GLU A 19 -12.74 23.23 7.80
CA GLU A 19 -13.74 23.98 8.56
C GLU A 19 -13.89 25.41 8.01
N HIS A 20 -12.79 26.05 7.58
CA HIS A 20 -12.80 27.42 7.07
C HIS A 20 -13.41 27.53 5.67
N THR A 21 -13.26 26.51 4.82
CA THR A 21 -13.87 26.50 3.48
C THR A 21 -15.40 26.52 3.52
N THR A 22 -16.03 26.08 4.63
CA THR A 22 -17.48 26.13 4.82
C THR A 22 -18.05 27.56 4.84
N LYS A 23 -17.21 28.53 5.22
CA LYS A 23 -17.56 29.96 5.38
C LYS A 23 -17.41 30.77 4.08
N PHE A 24 -17.01 30.13 2.98
CA PHE A 24 -16.76 30.83 1.72
C PHE A 24 -18.04 31.44 1.12
N PRO A 25 -17.96 32.63 0.48
CA PRO A 25 -19.07 33.22 -0.24
C PRO A 25 -19.63 32.28 -1.30
N LYS A 26 -20.96 32.22 -1.44
CA LYS A 26 -21.65 31.32 -2.39
C LYS A 26 -21.12 31.42 -3.83
N SER A 27 -20.69 32.60 -4.27
CA SER A 27 -20.16 32.86 -5.61
C SER A 27 -18.87 32.09 -5.93
N GLN A 28 -18.01 31.86 -4.93
CA GLN A 28 -16.73 31.16 -5.12
C GLN A 28 -16.71 29.76 -4.52
N ARG A 29 -17.73 29.38 -3.74
CA ARG A 29 -17.79 28.11 -3.03
C ARG A 29 -17.57 26.91 -3.94
N PHE A 30 -18.28 26.78 -5.06
CA PHE A 30 -18.16 25.56 -5.88
C PHE A 30 -16.82 25.44 -6.63
N VAL A 31 -16.15 26.55 -6.93
CA VAL A 31 -14.92 26.54 -7.72
C VAL A 31 -13.68 26.58 -6.83
N MET A 32 -13.62 27.52 -5.88
CA MET A 32 -12.44 27.72 -5.04
C MET A 32 -12.39 26.73 -3.88
N THR A 33 -13.51 26.43 -3.21
CA THR A 33 -13.52 25.43 -2.13
C THR A 33 -13.04 24.08 -2.65
N LYS A 34 -13.64 23.57 -3.74
CA LYS A 34 -13.26 22.29 -4.32
C LYS A 34 -11.77 22.23 -4.69
N ARG A 35 -11.24 23.24 -5.38
CA ARG A 35 -9.82 23.27 -5.78
C ARG A 35 -8.87 23.28 -4.58
N VAL A 36 -9.20 24.04 -3.55
CA VAL A 36 -8.39 24.16 -2.33
C VAL A 36 -8.42 22.85 -1.54
N GLU A 37 -9.60 22.27 -1.35
CA GLU A 37 -9.77 21.00 -0.62
C GLU A 37 -9.08 19.84 -1.35
N GLU A 38 -9.27 19.71 -2.67
CA GLU A 38 -8.60 18.69 -3.47
C GLU A 38 -7.08 18.84 -3.44
N SER A 39 -6.56 20.07 -3.56
CA SER A 39 -5.10 20.30 -3.50
C SER A 39 -4.52 19.96 -2.13
N ALA A 40 -5.23 20.31 -1.05
CA ALA A 40 -4.79 20.03 0.31
C ALA A 40 -4.82 18.53 0.64
N LEU A 41 -5.88 17.82 0.24
CA LEU A 41 -5.98 16.38 0.39
C LEU A 41 -4.91 15.65 -0.43
N ASN A 42 -4.69 16.07 -1.68
CA ASN A 42 -3.64 15.49 -2.53
C ASN A 42 -2.24 15.71 -1.94
N PHE A 43 -1.95 16.88 -1.37
CA PHE A 43 -0.69 17.13 -0.65
C PHE A 43 -0.49 16.13 0.51
N TYR A 44 -1.54 15.85 1.27
CA TYR A 44 -1.49 14.88 2.36
C TYR A 44 -1.31 13.44 1.86
N ASP A 45 -1.96 13.07 0.78
CA ASP A 45 -1.77 11.76 0.14
C ASP A 45 -0.35 11.56 -0.36
N LEU A 46 0.25 12.57 -1.00
CA LEU A 46 1.63 12.55 -1.44
C LEU A 46 2.60 12.41 -0.26
N LEU A 47 2.33 13.11 0.85
CA LEU A 47 3.11 13.01 2.08
C LEU A 47 3.05 11.60 2.68
N VAL A 48 1.88 10.97 2.67
CA VAL A 48 1.67 9.58 3.14
C VAL A 48 2.35 8.57 2.22
N ALA A 49 2.22 8.76 0.90
CA ALA A 49 2.85 7.92 -0.10
C ALA A 49 4.39 7.94 0.01
N ALA A 50 4.97 9.10 0.29
CA ALA A 50 6.42 9.27 0.48
C ALA A 50 6.98 8.47 1.68
N VAL A 51 6.16 8.20 2.70
CA VAL A 51 6.59 7.51 3.93
C VAL A 51 6.33 6.00 3.89
N LYS A 52 5.89 5.45 2.75
CA LYS A 52 5.55 4.01 2.56
C LYS A 52 4.52 3.49 3.56
N ASP A 53 3.71 4.36 4.16
CA ASP A 53 2.72 3.98 5.15
C ASP A 53 1.38 3.72 4.43
N GLY A 54 1.19 2.48 3.96
CA GLY A 54 0.12 2.08 3.02
C GLY A 54 -1.30 2.03 3.60
N LYS A 55 -1.68 2.96 4.48
CA LYS A 55 -3.02 3.02 5.11
C LYS A 55 -3.70 4.38 4.90
N PRO A 56 -3.80 4.89 3.64
CA PRO A 56 -4.39 6.20 3.35
C PRO A 56 -5.83 6.30 3.84
N LEU A 57 -6.63 5.24 3.68
CA LEU A 57 -8.04 5.24 4.05
C LEU A 57 -8.27 5.40 5.57
N ARG A 58 -7.43 4.79 6.41
CA ARG A 58 -7.54 4.97 7.88
C ARG A 58 -7.23 6.40 8.33
N ARG A 59 -6.32 7.09 7.61
CA ARG A 59 -5.99 8.50 7.87
C ARG A 59 -7.17 9.41 7.49
N HIS A 60 -7.82 9.15 6.35
CA HIS A 60 -9.04 9.87 5.97
C HIS A 60 -10.18 9.67 6.96
N VAL A 61 -10.40 8.45 7.47
CA VAL A 61 -11.43 8.19 8.48
C VAL A 61 -11.18 8.96 9.78
N ARG A 62 -9.91 9.10 10.20
CA ARG A 62 -9.55 9.97 11.33
C ARG A 62 -9.88 11.44 11.04
N LEU A 63 -9.55 11.93 9.84
CA LEU A 63 -9.86 13.29 9.43
C LEU A 63 -11.37 13.56 9.47
N CYS A 64 -12.19 12.65 8.94
CA CYS A 64 -13.65 12.78 8.96
C CYS A 64 -14.23 12.79 10.38
N ARG A 65 -13.64 12.02 11.31
CA ARG A 65 -14.02 12.03 12.72
C ARG A 65 -13.71 13.38 13.36
N ASP A 66 -12.51 13.89 13.13
CA ASP A 66 -12.00 15.09 13.78
C ASP A 66 -12.74 16.34 13.26
N LEU A 67 -13.17 16.32 11.99
CA LEU A 67 -14.11 17.27 11.38
C LEU A 67 -15.58 17.10 11.80
N ARG A 68 -15.87 16.12 12.68
CA ARG A 68 -17.23 15.76 13.12
C ARG A 68 -18.22 15.43 11.98
N LEU A 69 -17.71 15.01 10.82
CA LEU A 69 -18.51 14.57 9.67
C LEU A 69 -19.10 13.17 9.89
N LEU A 70 -18.48 12.39 10.77
CA LEU A 70 -18.92 11.06 11.18
C LEU A 70 -19.05 11.01 12.70
N SER A 71 -20.11 10.37 13.18
CA SER A 71 -20.23 10.08 14.62
C SER A 71 -19.21 9.03 15.05
N VAL A 72 -18.90 8.97 16.36
CA VAL A 72 -17.96 7.99 16.91
C VAL A 72 -18.36 6.55 16.53
N GLY A 73 -19.66 6.24 16.57
CA GLY A 73 -20.17 4.92 16.17
C GLY A 73 -20.03 4.63 14.67
N GLN A 74 -20.21 5.63 13.79
CA GLN A 74 -19.98 5.48 12.35
C GLN A 74 -18.50 5.27 12.03
N CYS A 75 -17.60 5.99 12.69
CA CYS A 75 -16.16 5.77 12.58
C CYS A 75 -15.75 4.38 13.05
N GLU A 76 -16.31 3.90 14.17
CA GLU A 76 -16.05 2.55 14.67
C GLU A 76 -16.50 1.49 13.67
N HIS A 77 -17.72 1.62 13.14
CA HIS A 77 -18.26 0.72 12.13
C HIS A 77 -17.39 0.69 10.86
N LEU A 78 -17.00 1.85 10.35
CA LEU A 78 -16.11 1.97 9.20
C LEU A 78 -14.73 1.36 9.47
N CYS A 79 -14.17 1.57 10.66
CA CYS A 79 -12.90 0.96 11.05
C CYS A 79 -12.97 -0.57 11.13
N ARG A 80 -14.09 -1.15 11.61
CA ARG A 80 -14.31 -2.60 11.59
C ARG A 80 -14.35 -3.13 10.15
N MET A 81 -15.12 -2.50 9.26
CA MET A 81 -15.17 -2.87 7.84
C MET A 81 -13.77 -2.81 7.18
N LEU A 82 -12.97 -1.78 7.49
CA LEU A 82 -11.61 -1.66 6.97
C LEU A 82 -10.66 -2.74 7.48
N VAL A 83 -10.84 -3.24 8.70
CA VAL A 83 -10.07 -4.37 9.21
C VAL A 83 -10.42 -5.63 8.43
N GLU A 84 -11.71 -5.87 8.20
CA GLU A 84 -12.19 -7.05 7.46
C GLU A 84 -11.70 -7.06 6.02
N ILE A 85 -11.85 -5.95 5.29
CA ILE A 85 -11.34 -5.78 3.92
C ILE A 85 -9.82 -5.96 3.89
N GLY A 86 -9.10 -5.42 4.88
CA GLY A 86 -7.65 -5.60 4.99
C GLY A 86 -7.22 -7.06 5.18
N LYS A 87 -7.96 -7.84 5.97
CA LYS A 87 -7.72 -9.29 6.15
C LYS A 87 -7.93 -10.05 4.84
N LEU A 88 -9.01 -9.74 4.12
CA LEU A 88 -9.32 -10.37 2.83
C LEU A 88 -8.28 -10.04 1.75
N LEU A 89 -7.88 -8.77 1.64
CA LEU A 89 -6.82 -8.32 0.73
C LEU A 89 -5.47 -8.97 1.09
N GLY A 90 -5.13 -9.05 2.37
CA GLY A 90 -3.91 -9.71 2.84
C GLY A 90 -3.86 -11.19 2.45
N ALA A 91 -4.96 -11.93 2.66
CA ALA A 91 -5.07 -13.33 2.25
C ALA A 91 -4.94 -13.50 0.72
N TRP A 92 -5.52 -12.59 -0.06
CA TRP A 92 -5.39 -12.59 -1.51
C TRP A 92 -3.97 -12.29 -1.99
N ILE A 93 -3.26 -11.33 -1.39
CA ILE A 93 -1.86 -11.02 -1.70
C ILE A 93 -0.92 -12.19 -1.38
N VAL A 94 -1.13 -12.86 -0.24
CA VAL A 94 -0.36 -14.06 0.11
C VAL A 94 -0.60 -15.17 -0.91
N ARG A 95 -1.85 -15.37 -1.33
CA ARG A 95 -2.20 -16.34 -2.37
C ARG A 95 -1.56 -16.00 -3.71
N SER A 96 -1.64 -14.75 -4.16
CA SER A 96 -1.12 -14.33 -5.46
C SER A 96 0.41 -14.33 -5.54
N ARG A 97 1.11 -14.16 -4.41
CA ARG A 97 2.57 -14.33 -4.31
C ARG A 97 3.01 -15.79 -4.14
N GLY A 98 2.13 -16.63 -3.58
CA GLY A 98 2.36 -18.07 -3.38
C GLY A 98 2.00 -18.95 -4.59
N SER A 99 1.35 -18.39 -5.62
CA SER A 99 0.93 -19.10 -6.83
C SER A 99 1.95 -19.04 -7.98
N GLY A 100 3.23 -18.75 -7.70
CA GLY A 100 4.31 -19.13 -8.61
C GLY A 100 4.54 -20.64 -8.55
N PRO A 101 4.81 -21.34 -9.67
CA PRO A 101 4.85 -22.81 -9.71
C PRO A 101 5.97 -23.38 -8.83
N LYS A 102 5.65 -23.67 -7.57
CA LYS A 102 6.44 -24.55 -6.70
C LYS A 102 6.15 -25.98 -7.11
N GLY A 103 6.87 -26.51 -8.11
CA GLY A 103 6.66 -27.90 -8.51
C GLY A 103 7.34 -28.44 -9.77
N GLN A 104 8.22 -27.71 -10.46
CA GLN A 104 9.02 -28.27 -11.58
C GLN A 104 10.49 -27.82 -11.49
N ALA A 105 11.13 -28.00 -10.33
CA ALA A 105 12.58 -27.87 -10.19
C ALA A 105 13.23 -29.11 -9.55
N GLY A 106 12.47 -30.21 -9.44
CA GLY A 106 12.93 -31.47 -8.84
C GLY A 106 13.09 -32.64 -9.83
N SER A 107 12.68 -32.48 -11.09
CA SER A 107 12.64 -33.59 -12.06
C SER A 107 13.47 -33.36 -13.32
N SER A 108 14.16 -32.21 -13.44
CA SER A 108 14.94 -31.87 -14.65
C SER A 108 16.40 -32.32 -14.57
N TRP A 109 16.99 -32.41 -13.38
CA TRP A 109 18.38 -32.90 -13.23
C TRP A 109 18.52 -34.41 -13.48
N ARG A 110 17.43 -35.19 -13.38
CA ARG A 110 17.46 -36.64 -13.64
C ARG A 110 17.50 -37.01 -15.13
N LEU A 111 17.16 -36.08 -16.04
CA LEU A 111 17.26 -36.28 -17.49
C LEU A 111 18.62 -35.84 -18.07
N VAL A 112 19.39 -35.04 -17.31
CA VAL A 112 20.75 -34.64 -17.71
C VAL A 112 21.77 -35.72 -17.34
N GLU A 113 21.57 -36.44 -16.23
CA GLU A 113 22.47 -37.51 -15.78
C GLU A 113 22.43 -38.77 -16.67
N GLN A 114 21.28 -39.08 -17.30
CA GLN A 114 21.15 -40.25 -18.18
C GLN A 114 21.76 -40.05 -19.58
N ARG A 115 22.21 -38.84 -19.94
CA ARG A 115 22.82 -38.57 -21.25
C ARG A 115 24.35 -38.57 -21.24
N THR A 116 24.98 -38.60 -20.06
CA THR A 116 26.44 -38.52 -19.91
C THR A 116 27.13 -39.86 -19.70
N GLU A 117 26.39 -40.96 -19.50
CA GLU A 117 27.00 -42.31 -19.40
C GLU A 117 27.34 -42.95 -20.76
N GLY A 118 26.99 -42.31 -21.88
CA GLY A 118 27.26 -42.82 -23.24
C GLY A 118 28.49 -42.23 -23.95
N LEU A 119 29.23 -41.31 -23.33
CA LEU A 119 30.31 -40.54 -23.99
C LEU A 119 31.65 -40.55 -23.23
N SER A 120 31.84 -41.48 -22.28
CA SER A 120 33.11 -41.62 -21.54
C SER A 120 34.18 -42.46 -22.25
N HIS A 121 34.01 -42.81 -23.53
CA HIS A 121 34.96 -43.69 -24.25
C HIS A 121 35.97 -43.01 -25.18
N SER A 122 36.04 -41.67 -25.23
CA SER A 122 37.05 -41.03 -26.09
C SER A 122 37.34 -39.59 -25.70
N LEU A 123 38.16 -39.33 -24.68
CA LEU A 123 39.10 -38.20 -24.67
C LEU A 123 40.13 -38.33 -23.53
N PRO A 124 41.38 -37.89 -23.72
CA PRO A 124 42.50 -38.19 -22.83
C PRO A 124 42.50 -37.28 -21.59
N ARG A 125 42.99 -37.83 -20.47
CA ARG A 125 43.08 -37.15 -19.18
C ARG A 125 44.17 -36.05 -19.21
N PRO A 126 43.94 -34.88 -18.58
CA PRO A 126 45.00 -33.93 -18.34
C PRO A 126 45.88 -34.43 -17.19
N VAL A 127 47.20 -34.27 -17.36
CA VAL A 127 48.23 -34.56 -16.35
C VAL A 127 48.40 -33.31 -15.48
N PRO A 128 48.15 -33.37 -14.16
CA PRO A 128 48.61 -32.33 -13.24
C PRO A 128 49.97 -32.71 -12.61
N PRO A 129 50.74 -31.71 -12.14
CA PRO A 129 52.12 -31.87 -11.64
C PRO A 129 52.24 -32.71 -10.37
#